data_AF-A0A151J1V0-F1
#
_entry.id   AF-A0A151J1V0-F1
#
_cell.length_a   1.000
_cell.length_b   1.000
_cell.length_c   1.000
_cell.angle_alpha   90.00
_cell.angle_beta   90.00
_cell.angle_gamma   90.00
#
_symmetry.space_group_name_H-M   'P 1'
#
loop_
_entity.id
_entity.type
_entity.pdbx_description
1 polymer ?
#
loop_
_entity_poly.entity_id
_entity_poly.type
_entity_poly.pdbx_seq_one_letter_code
_entity_poly.pdbx_strand_id
1 'polypeptide(L)'
;MFNNAFDTLNVRSQFAKRTIYKVPVTDENYDELKAHADNIIQYISDLKTVQNLPILKSNRKVGFLGFIICLKNIFELWDVLKQLKLNYLLTFKLNQDHLETYFSAIRSRGGFNDNPNAQQFEAAYKRLMIRHEISASEKSNCLINDIHILHVSSTKNTVIQCGKLTISSEDVVKVTSACEKIIRQNNHLIFVKKDIKDFLALKIVNTVIDYAFTHDAMLEHIKNKKIFDNHRIQLIKCVIEVYVKIRLYREAKLSNDTEKK
;
A
#
# COMPACT_ATOMS: atom_id res chain seq x y z
N MET A 1 9.61 22.12 34.23
CA MET A 1 8.27 21.97 33.63
C MET A 1 8.30 21.45 32.20
N PHE A 2 8.90 22.14 31.22
CA PHE A 2 8.92 21.63 29.84
C PHE A 2 9.61 20.26 29.66
N ASN A 3 10.72 19.99 30.36
CA ASN A 3 11.36 18.68 30.32
C ASN A 3 10.40 17.56 30.80
N ASN A 4 9.67 17.83 31.88
CA ASN A 4 8.69 16.89 32.43
C ASN A 4 7.50 16.69 31.48
N ALA A 5 7.09 17.76 30.80
CA ALA A 5 6.06 17.69 29.75
C ALA A 5 6.53 16.78 28.60
N PHE A 6 7.75 16.99 28.09
CA PHE A 6 8.33 16.16 27.05
C PHE A 6 8.46 14.69 27.48
N ASP A 7 8.91 14.45 28.71
CA ASP A 7 9.03 13.10 29.25
C ASP A 7 7.68 12.37 29.28
N THR A 8 6.61 13.09 29.65
CA THR A 8 5.23 12.56 29.65
C THR A 8 4.73 12.24 28.23
N LEU A 9 5.07 13.09 27.26
CA LEU A 9 4.68 12.93 25.85
C LEU A 9 5.57 11.95 25.05
N ASN A 10 6.63 11.39 25.65
CA ASN A 10 7.64 10.60 24.93
C ASN A 10 8.02 9.30 25.66
N VAL A 11 7.03 8.60 26.21
CA VAL A 11 7.24 7.34 26.94
C VAL A 11 7.38 6.18 25.96
N ARG A 12 8.57 5.55 25.97
CA ARG A 12 8.97 4.51 24.99
C ARG A 12 8.76 3.07 25.46
N SER A 13 8.82 2.81 26.75
CA SER A 13 8.77 1.46 27.32
C SER A 13 8.12 1.45 28.70
N GLN A 14 7.43 0.36 29.01
CA GLN A 14 6.84 0.11 30.32
C GLN A 14 7.89 -0.07 31.43
N PHE A 15 9.08 -0.58 31.07
CA PHE A 15 10.11 -0.98 32.04
C PHE A 15 11.29 0.00 32.12
N ALA A 16 11.17 1.19 31.50
CA ALA A 16 12.24 2.19 31.53
C ALA A 16 12.47 2.74 32.96
N LYS A 17 13.72 3.16 33.26
CA LYS A 17 14.11 3.70 34.58
C LYS A 17 13.17 4.84 35.00
N ARG A 18 12.53 4.64 36.15
CA ARG A 18 11.34 5.35 36.64
C ARG A 18 11.66 6.76 37.16
N THR A 19 11.45 7.77 36.33
CA THR A 19 11.05 9.09 36.82
C THR A 19 9.52 9.18 36.80
N ILE A 20 8.91 9.98 37.68
CA ILE A 20 7.45 10.14 37.80
C ILE A 20 6.79 10.45 36.44
N TYR A 21 7.51 11.15 35.57
CA TYR A 21 7.01 11.60 34.25
C TYR A 21 7.31 10.64 33.09
N LYS A 22 8.13 9.60 33.28
CA LYS A 22 8.48 8.61 32.22
C LYS A 22 7.73 7.29 32.41
N VAL A 23 6.44 7.39 32.72
CA VAL A 23 5.59 6.23 33.03
C VAL A 23 4.47 6.17 32.00
N PRO A 24 4.13 4.98 31.47
CA PRO A 24 2.99 4.85 30.57
C PRO A 24 1.69 5.22 31.26
N VAL A 25 0.73 5.72 30.49
CA VAL A 25 -0.61 5.99 31.04
C VAL A 25 -1.31 4.65 31.28
N THR A 26 -1.78 4.47 32.50
CA THR A 26 -2.48 3.28 33.02
C THR A 26 -3.59 3.78 33.95
N ASP A 27 -4.58 2.94 34.24
CA ASP A 27 -5.68 3.34 35.13
C ASP A 27 -5.21 3.68 36.55
N GLU A 28 -4.17 3.00 37.04
CA GLU A 28 -3.59 3.23 38.38
C GLU A 28 -2.95 4.63 38.51
N ASN A 29 -2.26 5.09 37.46
CA ASN A 29 -1.48 6.33 37.50
C ASN A 29 -2.19 7.51 36.80
N TYR A 30 -3.42 7.31 36.32
CA TYR A 30 -4.14 8.29 35.51
C TYR A 30 -4.32 9.62 36.24
N ASP A 31 -4.84 9.57 37.48
CA ASP A 31 -5.18 10.79 38.24
C ASP A 31 -3.93 11.60 38.61
N GLU A 32 -2.85 10.93 39.01
CA GLU A 32 -1.58 11.59 39.34
C GLU A 32 -0.95 12.24 38.09
N LEU A 33 -0.89 11.52 36.97
CA LEU A 33 -0.35 12.06 35.72
C LEU A 33 -1.19 13.21 35.18
N LYS A 34 -2.52 13.15 35.33
CA LYS A 34 -3.43 14.21 34.93
C LYS A 34 -3.22 15.48 35.77
N ALA A 35 -3.12 15.34 37.09
CA ALA A 35 -2.81 16.45 37.98
C ALA A 35 -1.44 17.08 37.63
N HIS A 36 -0.44 16.27 37.29
CA HIS A 36 0.85 16.77 36.82
C HIS A 36 0.75 17.51 35.48
N ALA A 37 -0.03 17.01 34.54
CA ALA A 37 -0.26 17.68 33.27
C ALA A 37 -0.99 19.02 33.45
N ASP A 38 -1.99 19.08 34.33
CA ASP A 38 -2.72 20.31 34.64
C ASP A 38 -1.79 21.37 35.26
N ASN A 39 -0.90 20.96 36.16
CA ASN A 39 0.15 21.85 36.71
C ASN A 39 1.06 22.43 35.61
N ILE A 40 1.42 21.62 34.61
CA ILE A 40 2.23 22.07 33.47
C ILE A 40 1.43 23.02 32.57
N ILE A 41 0.16 22.72 32.31
CA ILE A 41 -0.73 23.57 31.51
C ILE A 41 -0.93 24.93 32.18
N GLN A 42 -1.13 24.94 33.50
CA GLN A 42 -1.24 26.16 34.28
C GLN A 42 0.06 26.98 34.20
N TYR A 43 1.21 26.34 34.40
CA TYR A 43 2.52 26.96 34.24
C TYR A 43 2.68 27.61 32.85
N ILE A 44 2.32 26.91 31.76
CA ILE A 44 2.40 27.45 30.40
C ILE A 44 1.46 28.65 30.20
N SER A 45 0.27 28.59 30.80
CA SER A 45 -0.75 29.65 30.69
C SER A 45 -0.32 30.93 31.42
N ASP A 46 0.44 30.80 32.51
CA ASP A 46 0.96 31.91 33.30
C ASP A 46 2.21 32.58 32.68
N LEU A 47 2.83 31.96 31.67
CA LEU A 47 3.98 32.54 30.98
C LEU A 47 3.59 33.83 30.25
N LYS A 48 4.41 34.87 30.44
CA LYS A 48 4.29 36.17 29.77
C LYS A 48 5.57 36.52 29.04
N THR A 49 5.44 37.31 27.98
CA THR A 49 6.59 37.89 27.26
C THR A 49 7.21 39.03 28.06
N VAL A 50 8.38 39.51 27.63
CA VAL A 50 9.06 40.68 28.23
C VAL A 50 8.16 41.93 28.29
N GLN A 51 7.14 42.00 27.43
CA GLN A 51 6.14 43.07 27.36
C GLN A 51 4.90 42.81 28.25
N ASN A 52 4.96 41.85 29.18
CA ASN A 52 3.84 41.41 30.04
C ASN A 52 2.61 40.85 29.28
N LEU A 53 2.73 40.54 27.99
CA LEU A 53 1.66 39.90 27.24
C LEU A 53 1.66 38.37 27.51
N PRO A 54 0.50 37.74 27.80
CA PRO A 54 0.42 36.28 27.91
C PRO A 54 0.96 35.60 26.65
N ILE A 55 1.74 34.53 26.83
CA ILE A 55 2.45 33.87 25.72
C ILE A 55 1.49 33.31 24.67
N LEU A 56 0.30 32.89 25.11
CA LEU A 56 -0.80 32.38 24.27
C LEU A 56 -1.42 33.46 23.36
N LYS A 57 -1.24 34.75 23.67
CA LYS A 57 -1.67 35.87 22.83
C LYS A 57 -0.55 36.41 21.94
N SER A 58 0.67 35.93 22.11
CA SER A 58 1.83 36.37 21.33
C SER A 58 1.89 35.72 19.95
N ASN A 59 2.74 36.26 19.07
CA ASN A 59 3.04 35.63 17.78
C ASN A 59 3.70 34.25 17.91
N ARG A 60 4.29 33.92 19.07
CA ARG A 60 4.94 32.63 19.35
C ARG A 60 4.02 31.61 20.02
N LYS A 61 2.69 31.85 20.04
CA LYS A 61 1.70 31.00 20.72
C LYS A 61 1.63 29.55 20.23
N VAL A 62 1.99 29.27 18.98
CA VAL A 62 1.71 28.00 18.30
C VAL A 62 2.33 26.79 19.03
N GLY A 63 3.60 26.87 19.41
CA GLY A 63 4.28 25.77 20.11
C GLY A 63 3.69 25.49 21.50
N PHE A 64 3.43 26.55 22.27
CA PHE A 64 2.83 26.44 23.62
C PHE A 64 1.40 25.92 23.57
N LEU A 65 0.61 26.40 22.60
CA LEU A 65 -0.75 25.90 22.37
C LEU A 65 -0.72 24.41 21.99
N GLY A 66 0.22 24.00 21.13
CA GLY A 66 0.44 22.60 20.80
C GLY A 66 0.71 21.73 22.02
N PHE A 67 1.57 22.18 22.94
CA PHE A 67 1.82 21.47 24.21
C PHE A 67 0.55 21.30 25.05
N ILE A 68 -0.24 22.36 25.21
CA ILE A 68 -1.47 22.31 26.00
C ILE A 68 -2.45 21.31 25.38
N ILE A 69 -2.61 21.34 24.04
CA ILE A 69 -3.50 20.43 23.33
C ILE A 69 -3.02 18.98 23.48
N CYS A 70 -1.74 18.70 23.26
CA CYS A 70 -1.19 17.34 23.39
C CYS A 70 -1.38 16.79 24.82
N LEU A 71 -1.09 17.59 25.85
CA LEU A 71 -1.25 17.18 27.24
C LEU A 71 -2.71 16.86 27.58
N LYS A 72 -3.67 17.65 27.12
CA LYS A 72 -5.11 17.38 27.33
C LYS A 72 -5.58 16.14 26.59
N ASN A 73 -5.25 16.06 25.30
CA ASN A 73 -5.75 15.01 24.40
C ASN A 73 -5.26 13.61 24.79
N ILE A 74 -4.11 13.46 25.45
CA ILE A 74 -3.62 12.14 25.87
C ILE A 74 -4.55 11.49 26.89
N PHE A 75 -5.06 12.25 27.85
CA PHE A 75 -5.97 11.71 28.87
C PHE A 75 -7.35 11.42 28.29
N GLU A 76 -7.86 12.31 27.42
CA GLU A 76 -9.11 12.05 26.69
C GLU A 76 -8.98 10.83 25.77
N LEU A 77 -7.83 10.65 25.12
CA LEU A 77 -7.55 9.47 24.30
C LEU A 77 -7.51 8.21 25.15
N TRP A 78 -6.88 8.24 26.33
CA TRP A 78 -6.86 7.11 27.26
C TRP A 78 -8.28 6.68 27.67
N ASP A 79 -9.18 7.64 27.91
CA ASP A 79 -10.57 7.37 28.27
C ASP A 79 -11.36 6.63 27.17
N VAL A 80 -10.97 6.78 25.90
CA VAL A 80 -11.52 5.99 24.78
C VAL A 80 -10.82 4.63 24.69
N LEU A 81 -9.50 4.60 24.85
CA LEU A 81 -8.69 3.38 24.72
C LEU A 81 -8.94 2.35 25.82
N LYS A 82 -9.28 2.78 27.05
CA LYS A 82 -9.66 1.87 28.14
C LYS A 82 -10.89 1.02 27.81
N GLN A 83 -11.82 1.57 27.01
CA GLN A 83 -13.01 0.82 26.55
C GLN A 83 -12.64 -0.35 25.62
N LEU A 84 -11.48 -0.26 24.96
CA LEU A 84 -10.92 -1.30 24.10
C LEU A 84 -10.08 -2.34 24.86
N LYS A 85 -10.09 -2.32 26.21
CA LYS A 85 -9.33 -3.23 27.08
C LYS A 85 -7.81 -3.16 26.87
N LEU A 86 -7.28 -1.96 26.61
CA LEU A 86 -5.83 -1.75 26.57
C LEU A 86 -5.27 -1.59 27.98
N ASN A 87 -4.16 -2.29 28.27
CA ASN A 87 -3.55 -2.28 29.61
C ASN A 87 -2.75 -1.00 29.89
N TYR A 88 -2.16 -0.39 28.85
CA TYR A 88 -1.34 0.81 28.97
C TYR A 88 -1.23 1.56 27.65
N LEU A 89 -0.87 2.85 27.70
CA LEU A 89 -0.58 3.69 26.54
C LEU A 89 0.86 4.20 26.55
N LEU A 90 1.56 3.95 25.45
CA LEU A 90 2.91 4.49 25.18
C LEU A 90 2.79 5.73 24.31
N THR A 91 3.05 6.90 24.88
CA THR A 91 2.92 8.20 24.19
C THR A 91 3.92 8.36 23.04
N PHE A 92 5.08 7.69 23.09
CA PHE A 92 6.02 7.68 21.97
C PHE A 92 5.41 7.17 20.66
N LYS A 93 4.47 6.22 20.70
CA LYS A 93 3.84 5.67 19.49
C LYS A 93 2.90 6.66 18.78
N LEU A 94 2.51 7.73 19.47
CA LEU A 94 1.67 8.79 18.91
C LEU A 94 2.51 9.87 18.20
N ASN A 95 3.84 9.86 18.39
CA ASN A 95 4.73 10.86 17.81
C ASN A 95 5.05 10.53 16.35
N GLN A 96 5.33 11.58 15.57
CA GLN A 96 5.70 11.46 14.15
C GLN A 96 7.13 10.92 13.92
N ASP A 97 7.91 10.66 14.98
CA ASP A 97 9.29 10.18 14.92
C ASP A 97 9.45 8.95 14.02
N HIS A 98 8.47 8.05 14.03
CA HIS A 98 8.47 6.87 13.17
C HIS A 98 8.41 7.23 11.67
N LEU A 99 7.63 8.25 11.31
CA LEU A 99 7.55 8.76 9.94
C LEU A 99 8.83 9.50 9.54
N GLU A 100 9.40 10.30 10.45
CA GLU A 100 10.67 10.99 10.19
C GLU A 100 11.84 10.02 9.99
N THR A 101 11.88 8.97 10.80
CA THR A 101 12.84 7.86 10.65
C THR A 101 12.65 7.16 9.30
N TYR A 102 11.40 6.93 8.89
CA TYR A 102 11.09 6.34 7.61
C TYR A 102 11.53 7.21 6.42
N PHE A 103 11.24 8.52 6.44
CA PHE A 103 11.69 9.43 5.39
C PHE A 103 13.22 9.55 5.35
N SER A 104 13.90 9.45 6.50
CA SER A 104 15.35 9.39 6.56
C SER A 104 15.89 8.11 5.92
N ALA A 105 15.22 6.96 6.12
CA ALA A 105 15.53 5.73 5.41
C ALA A 105 15.33 5.87 3.89
N ILE A 106 14.30 6.60 3.44
CA ILE A 106 14.11 6.89 2.01
C ILE A 106 15.25 7.74 1.45
N ARG A 107 15.60 8.86 2.11
CA ARG A 107 16.70 9.74 1.68
C ARG A 107 18.03 9.01 1.61
N SER A 108 18.35 8.14 2.58
CA SER A 108 19.59 7.37 2.57
C SER A 108 19.74 6.45 1.35
N ARG A 109 18.65 6.10 0.66
CA ARG A 109 18.69 5.31 -0.59
C ARG A 109 19.05 6.14 -1.81
N GLY A 110 18.90 7.46 -1.74
CA GLY A 110 19.34 8.41 -2.76
C GLY A 110 20.85 8.66 -2.78
N GLY A 111 21.61 8.09 -1.82
CA GLY A 111 23.05 8.32 -1.70
C GLY A 111 23.32 9.79 -1.36
N PHE A 112 24.05 10.49 -2.23
CA PHE A 112 24.32 11.93 -2.08
C PHE A 112 23.15 12.84 -2.51
N ASN A 113 22.02 12.27 -2.93
CA ASN A 113 20.82 13.03 -3.26
C ASN A 113 19.82 13.03 -2.09
N ASP A 114 19.92 14.03 -1.22
CA ASP A 114 19.03 14.22 -0.07
C ASP A 114 17.61 14.69 -0.43
N ASN A 115 17.40 15.15 -1.67
CA ASN A 115 16.12 15.65 -2.15
C ASN A 115 15.64 14.85 -3.39
N PRO A 116 15.16 13.61 -3.20
CA PRO A 116 14.73 12.77 -4.31
C PRO A 116 13.54 13.39 -5.04
N ASN A 117 13.51 13.28 -6.37
CA ASN A 117 12.31 13.58 -7.14
C ASN A 117 11.22 12.51 -6.91
N ALA A 118 9.99 12.77 -7.35
CA ALA A 118 8.86 11.86 -7.12
C ALA A 118 9.11 10.43 -7.62
N GLN A 119 9.80 10.25 -8.76
CA GLN A 119 10.12 8.93 -9.31
C GLN A 119 11.18 8.20 -8.45
N GLN A 120 12.19 8.93 -7.98
CA GLN A 120 13.23 8.41 -7.09
C GLN A 120 12.64 8.02 -5.73
N PHE A 121 11.73 8.84 -5.20
CA PHE A 121 10.97 8.54 -3.99
C PHE A 121 10.16 7.26 -4.18
N GLU A 122 9.38 7.14 -5.27
CA GLU A 122 8.58 5.95 -5.57
C GLU A 122 9.45 4.68 -5.68
N ALA A 123 10.59 4.78 -6.36
CA ALA A 123 11.53 3.67 -6.49
C ALA A 123 12.12 3.27 -5.13
N ALA A 124 12.52 4.23 -4.30
CA ALA A 124 13.04 3.98 -2.96
C ALA A 124 11.97 3.38 -2.03
N TYR A 125 10.74 3.89 -2.09
CA TYR A 125 9.57 3.40 -1.38
C TYR A 125 9.29 1.93 -1.71
N LYS A 126 9.13 1.60 -3.01
CA LYS A 126 8.93 0.21 -3.48
C LYS A 126 10.05 -0.71 -3.01
N ARG A 127 11.30 -0.25 -3.08
CA ARG A 127 12.46 -1.03 -2.67
C ARG A 127 12.52 -1.25 -1.16
N LEU A 128 12.04 -0.30 -0.35
CA LEU A 128 11.94 -0.45 1.10
C LEU A 128 10.83 -1.42 1.49
N MET A 129 9.68 -1.39 0.80
CA MET A 129 8.60 -2.37 1.01
C MET A 129 9.10 -3.80 0.76
N ILE A 130 9.69 -4.07 -0.40
CA ILE A 130 10.15 -5.42 -0.79
C ILE A 130 11.24 -5.94 0.18
N ARG A 131 12.14 -5.08 0.66
CA ARG A 131 13.21 -5.51 1.58
C ARG A 131 12.72 -5.87 2.98
N HIS A 132 11.66 -5.23 3.47
CA HIS A 132 11.06 -5.60 4.76
C HIS A 132 10.35 -6.96 4.70
N GLU A 133 10.00 -7.45 3.51
CA GLU A 133 9.37 -8.77 3.30
C GLU A 133 10.39 -9.92 3.23
N ILE A 134 11.67 -9.62 2.98
CA ILE A 134 12.73 -10.64 2.96
C ILE A 134 13.22 -10.79 4.40
N SER A 135 12.63 -11.72 5.14
CA SER A 135 13.17 -12.21 6.41
C SER A 135 14.63 -12.58 6.21
N ALA A 136 15.53 -12.04 7.04
CA ALA A 136 16.94 -12.39 6.96
C ALA A 136 17.11 -13.91 7.11
N SER A 137 17.97 -14.49 6.27
CA SER A 137 18.48 -15.84 6.46
C SER A 137 19.17 -15.94 7.83
N GLU A 138 18.94 -17.04 8.54
CA GLU A 138 19.44 -17.36 9.90
C GLU A 138 20.97 -17.26 10.08
N LYS A 139 21.74 -17.00 9.01
CA LYS A 139 23.21 -16.91 9.01
C LYS A 139 23.78 -15.49 8.92
N SER A 140 22.97 -14.43 9.00
CA SER A 140 23.44 -13.05 8.89
C SER A 140 23.61 -12.37 10.25
N ASN A 141 24.79 -11.78 10.51
CA ASN A 141 25.16 -11.13 11.78
C ASN A 141 24.57 -9.72 11.98
N CYS A 142 23.61 -9.29 11.17
CA CYS A 142 22.98 -7.98 11.32
C CYS A 142 21.65 -8.13 12.06
N LEU A 143 21.61 -7.67 13.31
CA LEU A 143 20.37 -7.48 14.07
C LEU A 143 19.44 -6.59 13.25
N ILE A 144 18.35 -7.18 12.74
CA ILE A 144 17.22 -6.41 12.23
C ILE A 144 16.66 -5.69 13.44
N ASN A 145 16.82 -4.37 13.49
CA ASN A 145 16.05 -3.56 14.42
C ASN A 145 14.58 -3.77 14.05
N ASP A 146 13.83 -4.41 14.94
CA ASP A 146 12.39 -4.74 14.85
C ASP A 146 11.50 -3.49 14.82
N ILE A 147 11.76 -2.57 13.90
CA ILE A 147 10.78 -1.57 13.51
C ILE A 147 10.16 -2.13 12.25
N HIS A 148 9.06 -2.88 12.41
CA HIS A 148 8.16 -3.21 11.32
C HIS A 148 7.57 -1.90 10.78
N ILE A 149 8.32 -1.19 9.94
CA ILE A 149 7.79 -0.05 9.21
C ILE A 149 6.92 -0.63 8.10
N LEU A 150 5.62 -0.73 8.39
CA LEU A 150 4.56 -1.17 7.49
C LEU A 150 4.84 -2.53 6.85
N HIS A 151 4.69 -3.60 7.64
CA HIS A 151 4.61 -4.96 7.10
C HIS A 151 3.27 -5.14 6.37
N VAL A 152 3.25 -4.87 5.07
CA VAL A 152 2.19 -5.37 4.17
C VAL A 152 2.69 -6.72 3.68
N SER A 153 2.10 -7.81 4.15
CA SER A 153 2.45 -9.14 3.67
C SER A 153 2.05 -9.26 2.19
N SER A 154 3.01 -9.55 1.30
CA SER A 154 2.72 -9.94 -0.09
C SER A 154 2.16 -11.35 -0.24
N THR A 155 1.54 -11.92 0.81
CA THR A 155 0.60 -13.01 0.65
C THR A 155 -0.53 -12.55 -0.27
N LYS A 156 -0.43 -13.01 -1.53
CA LYS A 156 -1.40 -12.86 -2.60
C LYS A 156 -2.82 -12.95 -2.05
N ASN A 157 -3.54 -11.83 -2.03
CA ASN A 157 -5.00 -11.78 -2.18
C ASN A 157 -5.42 -10.34 -2.48
N THR A 158 -5.01 -9.84 -3.63
CA THR A 158 -5.76 -8.98 -4.57
C THR A 158 -4.77 -8.36 -5.54
N VAL A 159 -5.11 -8.43 -6.82
CA VAL A 159 -4.34 -7.79 -7.89
C VAL A 159 -4.21 -6.30 -7.57
N ILE A 160 -2.99 -5.81 -7.48
CA ILE A 160 -2.69 -4.38 -7.32
C ILE A 160 -3.22 -3.66 -8.57
N GLN A 161 -4.44 -3.12 -8.48
CA GLN A 161 -4.94 -2.18 -9.48
C GLN A 161 -4.33 -0.81 -9.22
N CYS A 162 -3.19 -0.54 -9.86
CA CYS A 162 -2.69 0.81 -9.97
C CYS A 162 -3.46 1.54 -11.08
N GLY A 163 -4.63 2.11 -10.73
CA GLY A 163 -5.33 3.28 -11.30
C GLY A 163 -5.53 3.49 -12.82
N LYS A 164 -4.96 2.69 -13.72
CA LYS A 164 -5.01 2.88 -15.18
C LYS A 164 -5.16 1.58 -15.98
N LEU A 165 -5.29 0.43 -15.29
CA LEU A 165 -5.55 -0.85 -15.95
C LEU A 165 -7.06 -1.13 -15.92
N THR A 166 -7.65 -1.34 -17.09
CA THR A 166 -9.06 -1.71 -17.24
C THR A 166 -9.29 -3.13 -16.74
N ILE A 167 -10.32 -3.31 -15.91
CA ILE A 167 -10.77 -4.65 -15.51
C ILE A 167 -11.37 -5.32 -16.74
N SER A 168 -10.86 -6.50 -17.10
CA SER A 168 -11.40 -7.29 -18.20
C SER A 168 -12.74 -7.90 -17.77
N SER A 169 -13.73 -7.95 -18.67
CA SER A 169 -14.97 -8.68 -18.40
C SER A 169 -14.70 -10.18 -18.28
N GLU A 170 -15.53 -10.88 -17.50
CA GLU A 170 -15.40 -12.32 -17.27
C GLU A 170 -15.38 -13.13 -18.58
N ASP A 171 -16.21 -12.74 -19.55
CA ASP A 171 -16.25 -13.37 -20.88
C ASP A 171 -14.94 -13.20 -21.65
N VAL A 172 -14.30 -12.02 -21.58
CA VAL A 172 -13.00 -11.79 -22.23
C VAL A 172 -11.91 -12.65 -21.58
N VAL A 173 -11.97 -12.84 -20.26
CA VAL A 173 -11.04 -13.75 -19.55
C VAL A 173 -11.25 -15.21 -19.99
N LYS A 174 -12.51 -15.65 -20.15
CA LYS A 174 -12.81 -17.00 -20.66
C LYS A 174 -12.27 -17.22 -22.07
N VAL A 175 -12.53 -16.28 -22.99
CA VAL A 175 -12.04 -16.33 -24.38
C VAL A 175 -10.51 -16.38 -24.43
N THR A 176 -9.83 -15.51 -23.68
CA THR A 176 -8.36 -15.43 -23.68
C THR A 176 -7.71 -16.66 -23.04
N SER A 177 -8.32 -17.24 -22.00
CA SER A 177 -7.87 -18.51 -21.40
C SER A 177 -7.97 -19.68 -22.39
N ALA A 178 -9.07 -19.75 -23.15
CA ALA A 178 -9.23 -20.75 -24.20
C ALA A 178 -8.22 -20.58 -25.33
N CYS A 179 -7.96 -19.32 -25.74
CA CYS A 179 -6.90 -19.01 -26.71
C CYS A 179 -5.54 -19.54 -26.24
N GLU A 180 -5.14 -19.24 -25.01
CA GLU A 180 -3.86 -19.68 -24.47
C GLU A 180 -3.75 -21.21 -24.40
N LYS A 181 -4.82 -21.90 -23.99
CA LYS A 181 -4.86 -23.36 -23.94
C LYS A 181 -4.63 -23.98 -25.33
N ILE A 182 -5.32 -23.46 -26.35
CA ILE A 182 -5.21 -23.96 -27.72
C ILE A 182 -3.84 -23.64 -28.32
N ILE A 183 -3.30 -22.44 -28.08
CA ILE A 183 -1.97 -22.06 -28.58
C ILE A 183 -0.90 -22.97 -27.97
N ARG A 184 -0.96 -23.24 -26.67
CA ARG A 184 -0.01 -24.16 -26.01
C ARG A 184 -0.10 -25.59 -26.53
N GLN A 185 -1.31 -26.09 -26.80
CA GLN A 185 -1.50 -27.43 -27.36
C GLN A 185 -0.91 -27.56 -28.78
N ASN A 186 -0.92 -26.47 -29.56
CA ASN A 186 -0.44 -26.46 -30.94
C ASN A 186 0.93 -25.77 -31.07
N ASN A 187 1.71 -25.67 -29.98
CA ASN A 187 2.99 -24.94 -29.95
C ASN A 187 3.98 -25.45 -31.01
N HIS A 188 4.02 -26.77 -31.21
CA HIS A 188 4.85 -27.43 -32.21
C HIS A 188 4.53 -27.03 -33.67
N LEU A 189 3.33 -26.50 -33.95
CA LEU A 189 2.93 -26.10 -35.30
C LEU A 189 3.23 -24.62 -35.59
N ILE A 190 3.55 -23.82 -34.56
CA ILE A 190 3.62 -22.35 -34.66
C ILE A 190 4.61 -21.87 -35.71
N PHE A 191 5.78 -22.52 -35.81
CA PHE A 191 6.84 -22.15 -36.74
C PHE A 191 6.86 -23.00 -38.02
N VAL A 192 5.99 -23.99 -38.13
CA VAL A 192 5.97 -24.96 -39.24
C VAL A 192 4.89 -24.62 -40.26
N LYS A 193 3.77 -24.04 -39.83
CA LYS A 193 2.59 -23.83 -40.68
C LYS A 193 2.50 -22.38 -41.18
N LYS A 194 2.41 -22.21 -42.51
CA LYS A 194 2.30 -20.89 -43.17
C LYS A 194 1.04 -20.10 -42.78
N ASP A 195 -0.08 -20.80 -42.57
CA ASP A 195 -1.38 -20.21 -42.19
C ASP A 195 -1.79 -20.52 -40.74
N ILE A 196 -0.84 -20.40 -39.82
CA ILE A 196 -1.05 -20.68 -38.39
C ILE A 196 -2.13 -19.79 -37.77
N LYS A 197 -2.24 -18.53 -38.20
CA LYS A 197 -3.19 -17.55 -37.63
C LYS A 197 -4.64 -17.97 -37.86
N ASP A 198 -4.98 -18.29 -39.10
CA ASP A 198 -6.35 -18.67 -39.47
C ASP A 198 -6.69 -20.05 -38.92
N PHE A 199 -5.73 -20.97 -38.90
CA PHE A 199 -5.90 -22.29 -38.30
C PHE A 199 -6.21 -22.20 -36.79
N LEU A 200 -5.45 -21.39 -36.06
CA LEU A 200 -5.70 -21.16 -34.62
C LEU A 200 -7.03 -20.43 -34.42
N ALA A 201 -7.31 -19.39 -35.20
CA ALA A 201 -8.55 -18.63 -35.09
C ALA A 201 -9.79 -19.52 -35.28
N LEU A 202 -9.83 -20.38 -36.30
CA LEU A 202 -10.94 -21.30 -36.55
C LEU A 202 -11.14 -22.29 -35.39
N LYS A 203 -10.05 -22.87 -34.87
CA LYS A 203 -10.11 -23.83 -33.76
C LYS A 203 -10.59 -23.17 -32.46
N ILE A 204 -10.17 -21.94 -32.21
CA ILE A 204 -10.58 -21.17 -31.04
C ILE A 204 -12.06 -20.76 -31.17
N VAL A 205 -12.48 -20.25 -32.33
CA VAL A 205 -13.87 -19.85 -32.59
C VAL A 205 -14.82 -21.03 -32.35
N ASN A 206 -14.53 -22.20 -32.91
CA ASN A 206 -15.37 -23.40 -32.71
C ASN A 206 -15.42 -23.87 -31.25
N THR A 207 -14.40 -23.58 -30.45
CA THR A 207 -14.40 -23.96 -29.03
C THR A 207 -15.17 -22.95 -28.19
N VAL A 208 -15.06 -21.66 -28.52
CA VAL A 208 -15.51 -20.54 -27.68
C VAL A 208 -16.96 -20.11 -27.99
N ILE A 209 -17.46 -20.41 -29.19
CA ILE A 209 -18.83 -20.09 -29.63
C ILE A 209 -19.90 -20.63 -28.67
N ASP A 210 -19.67 -21.75 -28.00
CA ASP A 210 -20.73 -22.40 -27.20
C ASP A 210 -20.94 -21.75 -25.83
N TYR A 211 -19.91 -21.11 -25.25
CA TYR A 211 -19.95 -20.65 -23.86
C TYR A 211 -19.54 -19.20 -23.60
N ALA A 212 -18.93 -18.50 -24.57
CA ALA A 212 -18.57 -17.09 -24.37
C ALA A 212 -19.70 -16.16 -24.82
N PHE A 213 -19.95 -15.11 -24.02
CA PHE A 213 -20.96 -14.08 -24.31
C PHE A 213 -22.38 -14.66 -24.51
N THR A 214 -22.82 -15.54 -23.61
CA THR A 214 -24.13 -16.22 -23.65
C THR A 214 -25.22 -15.53 -22.81
N HIS A 215 -24.99 -14.32 -22.30
CA HIS A 215 -25.96 -13.62 -21.45
C HIS A 215 -27.26 -13.28 -22.21
N ASP A 216 -28.41 -13.44 -21.55
CA ASP A 216 -29.76 -13.22 -22.12
C ASP A 216 -29.94 -11.85 -22.77
N ALA A 217 -29.32 -10.81 -22.21
CA ALA A 217 -29.34 -9.45 -22.76
C ALA A 217 -28.68 -9.34 -24.16
N MET A 218 -27.68 -10.18 -24.47
CA MET A 218 -27.06 -10.23 -25.79
C MET A 218 -27.92 -11.03 -26.78
N LEU A 219 -28.60 -12.08 -26.31
CA LEU A 219 -29.52 -12.90 -27.12
C LEU A 219 -30.77 -12.11 -27.55
N GLU A 220 -31.33 -11.25 -26.69
CA GLU A 220 -32.40 -10.34 -27.09
C GLU A 220 -31.94 -9.31 -28.13
N HIS A 221 -30.71 -8.81 -28.00
CA HIS A 221 -30.14 -7.86 -28.97
C HIS A 221 -29.86 -8.51 -30.35
N ILE A 222 -29.59 -9.81 -30.38
CA ILE A 222 -29.44 -10.61 -31.61
C ILE A 222 -30.78 -10.82 -32.32
N LYS A 223 -31.89 -10.99 -31.59
CA LYS A 223 -33.23 -11.13 -32.19
C LYS A 223 -33.69 -9.88 -32.95
N ASN A 224 -33.17 -8.71 -32.58
CA ASN A 224 -33.57 -7.42 -33.14
C ASN A 224 -32.66 -6.90 -34.27
N LYS A 225 -31.62 -7.65 -34.67
CA LYS A 225 -30.64 -7.23 -35.70
C LYS A 225 -30.62 -8.15 -36.93
N LYS A 226 -30.07 -7.63 -38.03
CA LYS A 226 -30.02 -8.31 -39.35
C LYS A 226 -29.39 -9.69 -39.24
N ILE A 227 -29.95 -10.66 -39.97
CA ILE A 227 -29.62 -12.10 -39.99
C ILE A 227 -28.11 -12.40 -40.16
N PHE A 228 -27.36 -11.52 -40.83
CA PHE A 228 -25.94 -11.72 -41.14
C PHE A 228 -24.96 -10.96 -40.23
N ASP A 229 -25.43 -10.04 -39.37
CA ASP A 229 -24.59 -9.22 -38.48
C ASP A 229 -24.71 -9.69 -37.04
N ASN A 230 -24.17 -10.88 -36.77
CA ASN A 230 -24.09 -11.39 -35.42
C ASN A 230 -22.91 -10.72 -34.69
N HIS A 231 -23.17 -9.57 -34.06
CA HIS A 231 -22.17 -8.79 -33.33
C HIS A 231 -21.39 -9.61 -32.28
N ARG A 232 -21.99 -10.69 -31.77
CA ARG A 232 -21.32 -11.66 -30.89
C ARG A 232 -20.12 -12.32 -31.58
N ILE A 233 -20.31 -12.79 -32.81
CA ILE A 233 -19.26 -13.44 -33.60
C ILE A 233 -18.18 -12.41 -33.98
N GLN A 234 -18.58 -11.19 -34.32
CA GLN A 234 -17.65 -10.09 -34.61
C GLN A 234 -16.76 -9.76 -33.39
N LEU A 235 -17.36 -9.68 -32.20
CA LEU A 235 -16.63 -9.40 -30.96
C LEU A 235 -15.65 -10.52 -30.61
N ILE A 236 -16.10 -11.78 -30.67
CA ILE A 236 -15.26 -12.96 -30.43
C ILE A 236 -14.08 -12.97 -31.42
N LYS A 237 -14.35 -12.72 -32.71
CA LYS A 237 -13.33 -12.66 -33.75
C LYS A 237 -12.29 -11.58 -33.45
N CYS A 238 -12.71 -10.36 -33.12
CA CYS A 238 -11.79 -9.26 -32.77
C CYS A 238 -10.90 -9.59 -31.57
N VAL A 239 -11.45 -10.17 -30.51
CA VAL A 239 -10.67 -10.55 -29.31
C VAL A 239 -9.63 -11.62 -29.65
N ILE A 240 -10.01 -12.64 -30.42
CA ILE A 240 -9.11 -13.73 -30.83
C ILE A 240 -7.99 -13.20 -31.72
N GLU A 241 -8.29 -12.38 -32.73
CA GLU A 241 -7.30 -11.83 -33.65
C GLU A 241 -6.23 -11.01 -32.91
N VAL A 242 -6.65 -10.14 -31.98
CA VAL A 242 -5.74 -9.35 -31.16
C VAL A 242 -4.87 -10.24 -30.28
N TYR A 243 -5.47 -11.23 -29.60
CA TYR A 243 -4.74 -12.12 -28.71
C TYR A 243 -3.71 -12.98 -29.45
N VAL A 244 -4.12 -13.64 -30.53
CA VAL A 244 -3.25 -14.51 -31.35
C VAL A 244 -2.08 -13.70 -31.92
N LYS A 245 -2.34 -12.48 -32.43
CA LYS A 245 -1.28 -11.60 -32.94
C LYS A 245 -0.23 -11.27 -31.89
N ILE A 246 -0.66 -10.85 -30.69
CA ILE A 246 0.24 -10.52 -29.58
C ILE A 246 1.02 -11.76 -29.13
N ARG A 247 0.34 -12.91 -29.03
CA ARG A 247 0.93 -14.14 -28.52
C ARG A 247 1.97 -14.73 -29.46
N LEU A 248 1.73 -14.72 -30.78
CA LEU A 248 2.69 -15.17 -31.79
C LEU A 248 3.92 -14.26 -31.84
N TYR A 249 3.74 -12.94 -31.71
CA TYR A 249 4.86 -12.01 -31.62
C TYR A 249 5.77 -12.32 -30.41
N ARG A 250 5.17 -12.67 -29.27
CA ARG A 250 5.91 -13.07 -28.07
C ARG A 250 6.71 -14.35 -28.28
N GLU A 251 6.14 -15.37 -28.93
CA GLU A 251 6.87 -16.62 -29.25
C GLU A 251 8.05 -16.36 -30.19
N ALA A 252 7.85 -15.56 -31.25
CA ALA A 252 8.93 -15.19 -32.17
C ALA A 252 10.06 -14.40 -31.49
N LYS A 253 9.73 -13.57 -30.49
CA LYS A 253 10.75 -12.88 -29.69
C LYS A 253 11.55 -13.85 -28.82
N LEU A 254 10.88 -14.81 -28.19
CA LEU A 254 11.53 -15.82 -27.36
C LEU A 254 12.46 -16.72 -28.19
N SER A 255 12.06 -17.15 -29.38
CA SER A 255 12.93 -17.94 -30.26
C SER A 255 14.21 -17.17 -30.65
N ASN A 256 14.07 -15.90 -31.04
CA ASN A 256 15.21 -15.06 -31.43
C ASN A 256 16.19 -14.78 -30.27
N ASP A 257 15.69 -14.68 -29.03
CA ASP A 257 16.53 -14.51 -27.84
C ASP A 257 17.24 -15.82 -27.46
N THR A 258 16.73 -16.98 -27.89
CA THR A 258 17.32 -18.30 -27.64
C THR A 258 18.40 -18.63 -28.66
N GLU A 259 18.25 -18.22 -29.92
CA GLU A 259 19.28 -18.40 -30.97
C GLU A 259 20.51 -17.49 -30.80
N LYS A 260 20.42 -16.44 -29.99
CA LYS A 260 21.52 -15.50 -29.70
C LYS A 260 22.41 -15.90 -28.51
N LYS A 261 22.12 -17.01 -27.84
CA LYS A 261 22.93 -17.58 -26.75
C LYS A 261 23.70 -18.79 -27.24
#